data_AF-A0A662Q4U0-F1
#
_entry.id   AF-A0A662Q4U0-F1
#
_cell.length_a   1.000
_cell.length_b   1.000
_cell.length_c   1.000
_cell.angle_alpha   90.00
_cell.angle_beta   90.00
_cell.angle_gamma   90.00
#
_symmetry.space_group_name_H-M   'P 1'
#
loop_
_entity.id
_entity.type
_entity.pdbx_description
1 polymer ?
#
loop_
_entity_poly.entity_id
_entity_poly.type
_entity_poly.pdbx_seq_one_letter_code
_entity_poly.pdbx_strand_id
1 'polypeptide(L)'
;MMFKKKLQVLKELKELAEEVGKALERREPGADIPLAKALLLEAAVALEKGDIEQAFSLTQEAKKYAEPRPFFLSDKAKEFCKEADEALKQEEYEKALNLYSRARQEYEKALQLARSRGETKTAQSIKEALNTVSHDIEVVLFKKDVALVNSLIAKANTLIRRAEKAFKGKDYARALKSLEEAKGHLRQALETAKKRRLEVIDEIKDTLSTVKQGIVNALIAGTEKRIADANIKGKVEKILKEIPKLSLPQEEGERLLWLAKKRIVTIELERGKALISKAEKLVKEKDYVAALNEYRRTKDLLGEALKRAVDWELLEEKQKLDWFIDLCVENIRSLERAVIEAKPVKPQEIVVTRPRGLETWRREASISLEKLGSRYAVHEFLGEGGFAQVYKAKKCSTGELVAIKVFKSLSEDAEASFKREIEAWSKLDHENIVERRDWGISPPFIEMELANSSLAKLKKPLPLRKVCRYGFE
;
A
#
# COMPACT_ATOMS: atom_id res chain seq x y z
N MET A 1 -72.43 8.95 -34.36
CA MET A 1 -71.49 8.86 -33.21
C MET A 1 -71.92 7.82 -32.18
N MET A 2 -73.21 7.78 -31.78
CA MET A 2 -73.74 6.79 -30.82
C MET A 2 -73.59 5.31 -31.25
N PHE A 3 -73.79 4.99 -32.54
CA PHE A 3 -73.71 3.60 -33.03
C PHE A 3 -72.31 3.01 -32.93
N LYS A 4 -71.26 3.80 -33.23
CA LYS A 4 -69.85 3.40 -33.06
C LYS A 4 -69.52 3.14 -31.59
N LYS A 5 -70.04 3.96 -30.66
CA LYS A 5 -69.84 3.81 -29.22
C LYS A 5 -70.53 2.54 -28.68
N LYS A 6 -71.76 2.26 -29.14
CA LYS A 6 -72.52 1.05 -28.76
C LYS A 6 -71.87 -0.23 -29.29
N LEU A 7 -71.35 -0.20 -30.52
CA LEU A 7 -70.60 -1.31 -31.12
C LEU A 7 -69.27 -1.58 -30.39
N GLN A 8 -68.60 -0.54 -29.91
CA GLN A 8 -67.36 -0.64 -29.13
C GLN A 8 -67.62 -1.33 -27.78
N VAL A 9 -68.65 -0.92 -27.04
CA VAL A 9 -69.01 -1.53 -25.75
C VAL A 9 -69.41 -3.00 -25.91
N LEU A 10 -70.10 -3.37 -27.00
CA LEU A 10 -70.42 -4.78 -27.29
C LEU A 10 -69.19 -5.65 -27.58
N LYS A 11 -68.17 -5.09 -28.23
CA LYS A 11 -66.90 -5.79 -28.43
C LYS A 11 -66.19 -6.02 -27.11
N GLU A 12 -66.10 -4.98 -26.28
CA GLU A 12 -65.49 -5.05 -24.94
C GLU A 12 -66.24 -6.02 -24.03
N LEU A 13 -67.58 -6.05 -24.10
CA LEU A 13 -68.43 -7.00 -23.37
C LEU A 13 -68.16 -8.44 -23.78
N LYS A 14 -68.04 -8.69 -25.10
CA LYS A 14 -67.74 -10.02 -25.63
C LYS A 14 -66.38 -10.51 -25.14
N GLU A 15 -65.35 -9.67 -25.26
CA GLU A 15 -63.99 -10.00 -24.79
C GLU A 15 -63.99 -10.28 -23.28
N LEU A 16 -64.67 -9.44 -22.49
CA LEU A 16 -64.81 -9.63 -21.04
C LEU A 16 -65.51 -10.94 -20.69
N ALA A 17 -66.63 -11.27 -21.36
CA ALA A 17 -67.36 -12.51 -21.13
C ALA A 17 -66.51 -13.75 -21.50
N GLU A 18 -65.72 -13.68 -22.57
CA GLU A 18 -64.76 -14.73 -22.93
C GLU A 18 -63.67 -14.90 -21.87
N GLU A 19 -63.16 -13.82 -21.27
CA GLU A 19 -62.22 -13.88 -20.16
C GLU A 19 -62.84 -14.55 -18.91
N VAL A 20 -64.05 -14.16 -18.53
CA VAL A 20 -64.76 -14.78 -17.38
C VAL A 20 -65.02 -16.26 -17.65
N GLY A 21 -65.45 -16.61 -18.87
CA GLY A 21 -65.66 -17.99 -19.29
C GLY A 21 -64.39 -18.85 -19.14
N LYS A 22 -63.25 -18.36 -19.64
CA LYS A 22 -61.95 -19.03 -19.49
C LYS A 22 -61.54 -19.19 -18.02
N ALA A 23 -61.78 -18.18 -17.18
CA ALA A 23 -61.49 -18.26 -15.75
C ALA A 23 -62.35 -19.32 -15.04
N LEU A 24 -63.63 -19.42 -15.40
CA LEU A 24 -64.55 -20.44 -14.87
C LEU A 24 -64.20 -21.86 -15.34
N GLU A 25 -63.73 -22.02 -16.58
CA GLU A 25 -63.26 -23.29 -17.12
C GLU A 25 -61.99 -23.79 -16.40
N ARG A 26 -61.07 -22.87 -16.08
CA ARG A 26 -59.85 -23.18 -15.30
C ARG A 26 -60.14 -23.63 -13.87
N ARG A 27 -61.37 -23.39 -13.37
CA ARG A 27 -61.79 -23.67 -11.98
C ARG A 27 -60.74 -23.21 -10.99
N GLU A 28 -60.34 -21.95 -11.10
CA GLU A 28 -59.25 -21.42 -10.28
C GLU A 28 -59.56 -21.66 -8.78
N PRO A 29 -58.61 -22.25 -8.03
CA PRO A 29 -58.81 -22.54 -6.62
C PRO A 29 -59.22 -21.28 -5.84
N GLY A 30 -60.32 -21.39 -5.09
CA GLY A 30 -60.85 -20.29 -4.26
C GLY A 30 -61.80 -19.31 -4.98
N ALA A 31 -62.14 -19.50 -6.25
CA ALA A 31 -63.17 -18.71 -6.95
C ALA A 31 -64.61 -19.06 -6.50
N ASP A 32 -65.52 -18.10 -6.54
CA ASP A 32 -66.96 -18.32 -6.30
C ASP A 32 -67.67 -18.64 -7.62
N ILE A 33 -67.38 -19.84 -8.14
CA ILE A 33 -67.89 -20.33 -9.41
C ILE A 33 -69.43 -20.28 -9.48
N PRO A 34 -70.20 -20.65 -8.43
CA PRO A 34 -71.65 -20.53 -8.46
C PRO A 34 -72.14 -19.08 -8.64
N LEU A 35 -71.60 -18.13 -7.88
CA LEU A 35 -72.03 -16.73 -7.95
C LEU A 35 -71.63 -16.07 -9.28
N ALA A 36 -70.42 -16.35 -9.78
CA ALA A 36 -69.97 -15.86 -11.07
C ALA A 36 -70.84 -16.36 -12.24
N LYS A 37 -71.27 -17.63 -12.18
CA LYS A 37 -72.22 -18.19 -13.18
C LYS A 37 -73.61 -17.56 -13.08
N ALA A 38 -74.10 -17.30 -11.87
CA ALA A 38 -75.38 -16.61 -11.67
C ALA A 38 -75.35 -15.19 -12.26
N LEU A 39 -74.27 -14.42 -12.00
CA LEU A 39 -74.10 -13.08 -12.55
C LEU A 39 -73.94 -13.07 -14.08
N LEU A 40 -73.29 -14.07 -14.68
CA LEU A 40 -73.25 -14.22 -16.15
C LEU A 40 -74.62 -14.52 -16.74
N LEU A 41 -75.45 -15.32 -16.05
CA LEU A 41 -76.83 -15.57 -16.46
C LEU A 41 -77.67 -14.29 -16.39
N GLU A 42 -77.54 -13.51 -15.32
CA GLU A 42 -78.21 -12.21 -15.21
C GLU A 42 -77.73 -11.21 -16.28
N ALA A 43 -76.42 -11.21 -16.59
CA ALA A 43 -75.86 -10.42 -17.67
C ALA A 43 -76.43 -10.81 -19.04
N ALA A 44 -76.61 -12.10 -19.31
CA ALA A 44 -77.23 -12.61 -20.54
C ALA A 44 -78.69 -12.15 -20.65
N VAL A 45 -79.45 -12.21 -19.56
CA VAL A 45 -80.83 -11.72 -19.51
C VAL A 45 -80.90 -10.19 -19.75
N ALA A 46 -79.95 -9.41 -19.23
CA ALA A 46 -79.88 -7.97 -19.49
C ALA A 46 -79.55 -7.67 -20.96
N LEU A 47 -78.65 -8.44 -21.57
CA LEU A 47 -78.34 -8.40 -23.01
C LEU A 47 -79.56 -8.68 -23.89
N GLU A 48 -80.35 -9.71 -23.57
CA GLU A 48 -81.59 -10.05 -24.28
C GLU A 48 -82.63 -8.93 -24.22
N LYS A 49 -82.67 -8.18 -23.11
CA LYS A 49 -83.53 -7.00 -22.93
C LYS A 49 -82.98 -5.74 -23.61
N GLY A 50 -81.80 -5.82 -24.22
CA GLY A 50 -81.13 -4.69 -24.89
C GLY A 50 -80.40 -3.72 -23.94
N ASP A 51 -80.28 -4.05 -22.65
CA ASP A 51 -79.56 -3.25 -21.66
C ASP A 51 -78.08 -3.65 -21.61
N ILE A 52 -77.32 -3.04 -22.51
CA ILE A 52 -75.89 -3.32 -22.69
C ILE A 52 -75.05 -2.81 -21.51
N GLU A 53 -75.45 -1.69 -20.89
CA GLU A 53 -74.71 -1.12 -19.76
C GLU A 53 -74.85 -2.00 -18.51
N GLN A 54 -76.07 -2.47 -18.25
CA GLN A 54 -76.31 -3.41 -17.15
C GLN A 54 -75.61 -4.75 -17.39
N ALA A 55 -75.68 -5.31 -18.61
CA ALA A 55 -74.97 -6.54 -18.95
C ALA A 55 -73.45 -6.40 -18.80
N PHE A 56 -72.89 -5.25 -19.16
CA PHE A 56 -71.47 -4.95 -18.99
C PHE A 56 -71.09 -4.87 -17.50
N SER A 57 -71.88 -4.18 -16.69
CA SER A 57 -71.66 -4.12 -15.23
C SER A 57 -71.71 -5.50 -14.58
N LEU A 58 -72.73 -6.30 -14.90
CA LEU A 58 -72.90 -7.66 -14.35
C LEU A 58 -71.78 -8.61 -14.81
N THR A 59 -71.29 -8.47 -16.04
CA THR A 59 -70.15 -9.26 -16.52
C THR A 59 -68.85 -8.85 -15.84
N GLN A 60 -68.65 -7.54 -15.58
CA GLN A 60 -67.52 -7.07 -14.76
C GLN A 60 -67.61 -7.59 -13.32
N GLU A 61 -68.82 -7.67 -12.77
CA GLU A 61 -69.04 -8.22 -11.44
C GLU A 61 -68.79 -9.74 -11.41
N ALA A 62 -69.28 -10.47 -12.41
CA ALA A 62 -69.00 -11.90 -12.58
C ALA A 62 -67.50 -12.20 -12.67
N LYS A 63 -66.74 -11.36 -13.38
CA LYS A 63 -65.28 -11.47 -13.46
C LYS A 63 -64.63 -11.45 -12.08
N LYS A 64 -65.07 -10.54 -11.19
CA LYS A 64 -64.53 -10.45 -9.83
C LYS A 64 -64.67 -11.78 -9.10
N TYR A 65 -65.78 -12.50 -9.26
CA TYR A 65 -66.05 -13.75 -8.54
C TYR A 65 -65.52 -15.01 -9.24
N ALA A 66 -65.24 -14.93 -10.55
CA ALA A 66 -64.55 -15.98 -11.29
C ALA A 66 -63.04 -16.05 -10.94
N GLU A 67 -62.48 -14.99 -10.36
CA GLU A 67 -61.12 -14.94 -9.81
C GLU A 67 -61.06 -15.45 -8.34
N PRO A 68 -59.89 -15.97 -7.89
CA PRO A 68 -59.70 -16.49 -6.54
C PRO A 68 -60.10 -15.49 -5.46
N ARG A 69 -60.80 -15.91 -4.40
CA ARG A 69 -61.13 -15.03 -3.27
C ARG A 69 -59.87 -14.38 -2.67
N PRO A 70 -59.93 -13.12 -2.21
CA PRO A 70 -58.80 -12.45 -1.57
C PRO A 70 -58.16 -13.26 -0.44
N PHE A 71 -58.96 -14.02 0.32
CA PHE A 71 -58.48 -14.89 1.40
C PHE A 71 -57.60 -16.05 0.88
N PHE A 72 -57.93 -16.65 -0.27
CA PHE A 72 -57.13 -17.73 -0.85
C PHE A 72 -55.74 -17.23 -1.28
N LEU A 73 -55.68 -16.08 -1.94
CA LEU A 73 -54.42 -15.43 -2.30
C LEU A 73 -53.60 -15.03 -1.06
N SER A 74 -54.28 -14.58 0.00
CA SER A 74 -53.66 -14.27 1.29
C SER A 74 -53.05 -15.50 1.96
N ASP A 75 -53.71 -16.66 1.93
CA ASP A 75 -53.18 -17.90 2.51
C ASP A 75 -51.99 -18.45 1.72
N LYS A 76 -52.04 -18.40 0.38
CA LYS A 76 -50.90 -18.73 -0.47
C LYS A 76 -49.69 -17.83 -0.18
N ALA A 77 -49.92 -16.54 0.05
CA ALA A 77 -48.88 -15.62 0.46
C ALA A 77 -48.27 -15.99 1.82
N LYS A 78 -49.09 -16.42 2.79
CA LYS A 78 -48.59 -16.93 4.09
C LYS A 78 -47.73 -18.18 3.95
N GLU A 79 -48.06 -19.09 3.04
CA GLU A 79 -47.21 -20.26 2.76
C GLU A 79 -45.84 -19.84 2.26
N PHE A 80 -45.78 -18.91 1.30
CA PHE A 80 -44.50 -18.34 0.86
C PHE A 80 -43.73 -17.66 1.99
N CYS A 81 -44.40 -16.95 2.91
CA CYS A 81 -43.75 -16.38 4.09
C CYS A 81 -43.14 -17.46 5.00
N LYS A 82 -43.85 -18.57 5.25
CA LYS A 82 -43.31 -19.68 6.06
C LYS A 82 -42.07 -20.30 5.42
N GLU A 83 -42.11 -20.58 4.13
CA GLU A 83 -40.95 -21.08 3.39
C GLU A 83 -39.78 -20.07 3.41
N ALA A 84 -40.09 -18.77 3.34
CA ALA A 84 -39.08 -17.71 3.43
C ALA A 84 -38.41 -17.66 4.81
N ASP A 85 -39.20 -17.82 5.89
CA ASP A 85 -38.70 -17.87 7.26
C ASP A 85 -37.77 -19.07 7.48
N GLU A 86 -38.10 -20.23 6.89
CA GLU A 86 -37.25 -21.43 6.92
C GLU A 86 -35.94 -21.23 6.15
N ALA A 87 -36.01 -20.65 4.94
CA ALA A 87 -34.81 -20.28 4.18
C ALA A 87 -33.93 -19.28 4.95
N LEU A 88 -34.53 -18.33 5.67
CA LEU A 88 -33.80 -17.37 6.48
C LEU A 88 -33.08 -18.01 7.68
N LYS A 89 -33.66 -19.04 8.32
CA LYS A 89 -33.01 -19.82 9.37
C LYS A 89 -31.77 -20.57 8.86
N GLN A 90 -31.76 -20.92 7.57
CA GLN A 90 -30.64 -21.56 6.89
C GLN A 90 -29.65 -20.56 6.27
N GLU A 91 -29.83 -19.25 6.52
CA GLU A 91 -29.02 -18.16 5.93
C GLU A 91 -29.08 -18.10 4.38
N GLU A 92 -30.10 -18.70 3.76
CA GLU A 92 -30.33 -18.69 2.32
C GLU A 92 -31.02 -17.38 1.87
N TYR A 93 -30.34 -16.24 2.05
CA TYR A 93 -30.95 -14.92 1.88
C TYR A 93 -31.56 -14.67 0.50
N GLU A 94 -30.95 -15.16 -0.59
CA GLU A 94 -31.51 -14.98 -1.94
C GLU A 94 -32.82 -15.72 -2.14
N LYS A 95 -32.91 -16.94 -1.62
CA LYS A 95 -34.12 -17.75 -1.67
C LYS A 95 -35.21 -17.11 -0.81
N ALA A 96 -34.88 -16.67 0.40
CA ALA A 96 -35.81 -15.95 1.26
C ALA A 96 -36.35 -14.67 0.58
N LEU A 97 -35.50 -13.87 -0.07
CA LEU A 97 -35.93 -12.67 -0.80
C LEU A 97 -36.87 -12.98 -1.97
N ASN A 98 -36.59 -14.05 -2.72
CA ASN A 98 -37.47 -14.49 -3.80
C ASN A 98 -38.85 -14.91 -3.26
N LEU A 99 -38.88 -15.70 -2.19
CA LEU A 99 -40.11 -16.15 -1.56
C LEU A 99 -40.93 -15.00 -0.97
N TYR A 100 -40.33 -14.09 -0.22
CA TYR A 100 -41.04 -12.88 0.26
C TYR A 100 -41.49 -11.97 -0.88
N SER A 101 -40.72 -11.86 -1.97
CA SER A 101 -41.15 -11.09 -3.15
C SER A 101 -42.39 -11.71 -3.82
N ARG A 102 -42.46 -13.05 -3.89
CA ARG A 102 -43.66 -13.77 -4.36
C ARG A 102 -44.82 -13.58 -3.41
N ALA A 103 -44.61 -13.71 -2.09
CA ALA A 103 -45.63 -13.46 -1.08
C ALA A 103 -46.22 -12.05 -1.21
N ARG A 104 -45.36 -11.04 -1.35
CA ARG A 104 -45.74 -9.65 -1.57
C ARG A 104 -46.59 -9.48 -2.82
N GLN A 105 -46.21 -10.09 -3.95
CA GLN A 105 -47.00 -10.03 -5.18
C GLN A 105 -48.40 -10.64 -5.00
N GLU A 106 -48.52 -11.76 -4.28
CA GLU A 106 -49.82 -12.36 -4.01
C GLU A 106 -50.67 -11.52 -3.05
N TYR A 107 -50.06 -10.89 -2.03
CA TYR A 107 -50.75 -9.91 -1.19
C TYR A 107 -51.19 -8.66 -1.95
N GLU A 108 -50.37 -8.14 -2.88
CA GLU A 108 -50.71 -6.99 -3.72
C GLU A 108 -51.95 -7.29 -4.58
N LYS A 109 -52.00 -8.47 -5.22
CA LYS A 109 -53.17 -8.95 -5.96
C LYS A 109 -54.40 -9.12 -5.06
N ALA A 110 -54.23 -9.77 -3.90
CA ALA A 110 -55.30 -9.97 -2.93
C ALA A 110 -55.90 -8.64 -2.46
N LEU A 111 -55.06 -7.63 -2.23
CA LEU A 111 -55.47 -6.30 -1.82
C LEU A 111 -56.25 -5.57 -2.91
N GLN A 112 -55.79 -5.65 -4.16
CA GLN A 112 -56.47 -5.05 -5.31
C GLN A 112 -57.88 -5.65 -5.48
N LEU A 113 -58.01 -6.96 -5.34
CA LEU A 113 -59.27 -7.67 -5.46
C LEU A 113 -60.22 -7.38 -4.28
N ALA A 114 -59.71 -7.34 -3.04
CA ALA A 114 -60.52 -6.98 -1.88
C ALA A 114 -61.09 -5.55 -2.00
N ARG A 115 -60.29 -4.61 -2.52
CA ARG A 115 -60.74 -3.23 -2.79
C ARG A 115 -61.79 -3.17 -3.89
N SER A 116 -61.62 -3.92 -4.98
CA SER A 116 -62.57 -3.91 -6.11
C SER A 116 -63.92 -4.55 -5.74
N ARG A 117 -63.95 -5.41 -4.71
CA ARG A 117 -65.15 -6.03 -4.14
C ARG A 117 -65.77 -5.23 -2.98
N GLY A 118 -65.17 -4.12 -2.55
CA GLY A 118 -65.67 -3.31 -1.43
C GLY A 118 -65.47 -3.95 -0.04
N GLU A 119 -64.63 -4.99 0.06
CA GLU A 119 -64.35 -5.71 1.30
C GLU A 119 -63.38 -4.91 2.20
N THR A 120 -63.86 -3.86 2.86
CA THR A 120 -63.02 -2.90 3.59
C THR A 120 -62.19 -3.54 4.72
N LYS A 121 -62.80 -4.42 5.54
CA LYS A 121 -62.11 -5.12 6.62
C LYS A 121 -61.03 -6.06 6.09
N THR A 122 -61.34 -6.87 5.08
CA THR A 122 -60.40 -7.79 4.44
C THR A 122 -59.22 -7.02 3.81
N ALA A 123 -59.51 -5.93 3.10
CA ALA A 123 -58.49 -5.09 2.49
C ALA A 123 -57.56 -4.45 3.54
N GLN A 124 -58.09 -4.05 4.70
CA GLN A 124 -57.27 -3.53 5.79
C GLN A 124 -56.33 -4.61 6.35
N SER A 125 -56.83 -5.80 6.65
CA SER A 125 -55.99 -6.90 7.15
C SER A 125 -54.91 -7.34 6.15
N ILE A 126 -55.23 -7.39 4.84
CA ILE A 126 -54.23 -7.69 3.80
C ILE A 126 -53.18 -6.58 3.72
N LYS A 127 -53.59 -5.31 3.84
CA LYS A 127 -52.67 -4.18 3.83
C LYS A 127 -51.68 -4.25 5.01
N GLU A 128 -52.16 -4.63 6.19
CA GLU A 128 -51.31 -4.85 7.37
C GLU A 128 -50.29 -5.97 7.12
N ALA A 129 -50.74 -7.12 6.60
CA ALA A 129 -49.84 -8.23 6.24
C ALA A 129 -48.80 -7.82 5.18
N LEU A 130 -49.19 -7.03 4.18
CA LEU A 130 -48.29 -6.52 3.14
C LEU A 130 -47.23 -5.57 3.70
N ASN A 131 -47.58 -4.74 4.69
CA ASN A 131 -46.62 -3.92 5.41
C ASN A 131 -45.63 -4.79 6.19
N THR A 132 -46.09 -5.86 6.85
CA THR A 132 -45.23 -6.82 7.54
C THR A 132 -44.24 -7.49 6.57
N VAL A 133 -44.72 -8.04 5.45
CA VAL A 133 -43.82 -8.65 4.45
C VAL A 133 -42.84 -7.65 3.88
N SER A 134 -43.26 -6.40 3.64
CA SER A 134 -42.35 -5.36 3.17
C SER A 134 -41.25 -5.05 4.19
N HIS A 135 -41.59 -5.06 5.48
CA HIS A 135 -40.61 -4.94 6.56
C HIS A 135 -39.67 -6.15 6.62
N ASP A 136 -40.20 -7.37 6.50
CA ASP A 136 -39.39 -8.59 6.52
C ASP A 136 -38.39 -8.63 5.35
N ILE A 137 -38.80 -8.19 4.16
CA ILE A 137 -37.89 -8.02 3.00
C ILE A 137 -36.73 -7.10 3.37
N GLU A 138 -36.99 -5.94 4.00
CA GLU A 138 -35.94 -5.03 4.43
C GLU A 138 -35.03 -5.65 5.50
N VAL A 139 -35.58 -6.42 6.44
CA VAL A 139 -34.80 -7.16 7.44
C VAL A 139 -33.89 -8.20 6.77
N VAL A 140 -34.38 -8.95 5.78
CA VAL A 140 -33.55 -9.90 5.03
C VAL A 140 -32.48 -9.19 4.22
N LEU A 141 -32.81 -8.09 3.54
CA LEU A 141 -31.83 -7.28 2.82
C LEU A 141 -30.74 -6.75 3.75
N PHE A 142 -31.11 -6.29 4.94
CA PHE A 142 -30.16 -5.85 5.96
C PHE A 142 -29.24 -7.00 6.39
N LYS A 143 -29.78 -8.18 6.73
CA LYS A 143 -28.99 -9.36 7.11
C LYS A 143 -28.05 -9.81 5.98
N LYS A 144 -28.52 -9.81 4.73
CA LYS A 144 -27.71 -10.12 3.54
C LYS A 144 -26.55 -9.15 3.38
N ASP A 145 -26.80 -7.85 3.54
CA ASP A 145 -25.76 -6.81 3.44
C ASP A 145 -24.71 -6.96 4.57
N VAL A 146 -25.13 -7.25 5.80
CA VAL A 146 -24.22 -7.54 6.93
C VAL A 146 -23.36 -8.78 6.65
N ALA A 147 -23.98 -9.88 6.18
CA ALA A 147 -23.26 -11.10 5.82
C ALA A 147 -22.24 -10.87 4.69
N LEU A 148 -22.61 -10.06 3.69
CA LEU A 148 -21.71 -9.66 2.61
C LEU A 148 -20.51 -8.86 3.14
N VAL A 149 -20.73 -7.86 4.00
CA VAL A 149 -19.67 -7.06 4.62
C VAL A 149 -18.70 -7.97 5.39
N ASN A 150 -19.21 -8.89 6.22
CA ASN A 150 -18.38 -9.83 6.98
C ASN A 150 -17.56 -10.75 6.06
N SER A 151 -18.17 -11.26 4.99
CA SER A 151 -17.48 -12.09 3.98
C SER A 151 -16.36 -11.32 3.28
N LEU A 152 -16.59 -10.06 2.92
CA LEU A 152 -15.59 -9.19 2.28
C LEU A 152 -14.42 -8.87 3.22
N ILE A 153 -14.70 -8.57 4.50
CA ILE A 153 -13.67 -8.35 5.52
C ILE A 153 -12.84 -9.62 5.72
N ALA A 154 -13.48 -10.79 5.82
CA ALA A 154 -12.78 -12.06 5.96
C ALA A 154 -11.85 -12.32 4.76
N LYS A 155 -12.33 -12.12 3.52
CA LYS A 155 -11.52 -12.22 2.30
C LYS A 155 -10.34 -11.24 2.34
N ALA A 156 -10.56 -9.97 2.68
CA ALA A 156 -9.50 -8.98 2.81
C ALA A 156 -8.44 -9.42 3.84
N ASN A 157 -8.85 -9.90 5.02
CA ASN A 157 -7.93 -10.37 6.06
C ASN A 157 -7.10 -11.59 5.63
N THR A 158 -7.67 -12.50 4.82
CA THR A 158 -6.88 -13.60 4.23
C THR A 158 -5.83 -13.09 3.24
N LEU A 159 -6.16 -12.08 2.45
CA LEU A 159 -5.24 -11.46 1.49
C LEU A 159 -4.14 -10.64 2.18
N ILE A 160 -4.46 -9.92 3.26
CA ILE A 160 -3.47 -9.20 4.07
C ILE A 160 -2.44 -10.18 4.64
N ARG A 161 -2.87 -11.30 5.24
CA ARG A 161 -1.95 -12.34 5.74
C ARG A 161 -1.07 -12.94 4.64
N ARG A 162 -1.64 -13.15 3.44
CA ARG A 162 -0.87 -13.59 2.26
C ARG A 162 0.17 -12.53 1.85
N ALA A 163 -0.20 -11.26 1.87
CA ALA A 163 0.69 -10.16 1.55
C ALA A 163 1.84 -10.05 2.54
N GLU A 164 1.58 -10.16 3.84
CA GLU A 164 2.60 -10.16 4.89
C GLU A 164 3.61 -11.31 4.72
N LYS A 165 3.11 -12.52 4.42
CA LYS A 165 3.98 -13.67 4.13
C LYS A 165 4.85 -13.43 2.90
N ALA A 166 4.28 -12.87 1.83
CA ALA A 166 5.02 -12.54 0.62
C ALA A 166 6.06 -11.43 0.86
N PHE A 167 5.70 -10.41 1.65
CA PHE A 167 6.58 -9.31 2.02
C PHE A 167 7.79 -9.81 2.83
N LYS A 168 7.57 -10.65 3.84
CA LYS A 168 8.65 -11.32 4.60
C LYS A 168 9.55 -12.16 3.69
N GLY A 169 8.97 -12.80 2.66
CA GLY A 169 9.69 -13.55 1.63
C GLY A 169 10.38 -12.68 0.56
N LYS A 170 10.36 -11.34 0.70
CA LYS A 170 10.91 -10.38 -0.30
C LYS A 170 10.28 -10.51 -1.70
N ASP A 171 9.07 -11.05 -1.78
CA ASP A 171 8.25 -11.10 -3.00
C ASP A 171 7.23 -9.95 -2.98
N TYR A 172 7.75 -8.75 -3.23
CA TYR A 172 6.97 -7.51 -3.15
C TYR A 172 5.90 -7.41 -4.24
N ALA A 173 6.10 -8.05 -5.39
CA ALA A 173 5.10 -8.07 -6.47
C ALA A 173 3.85 -8.87 -6.05
N ARG A 174 4.05 -10.05 -5.44
CA ARG A 174 2.93 -10.83 -4.89
C ARG A 174 2.27 -10.11 -3.72
N ALA A 175 3.05 -9.48 -2.84
CA ALA A 175 2.52 -8.70 -1.73
C ALA A 175 1.63 -7.54 -2.22
N LEU A 176 2.09 -6.77 -3.21
CA LEU A 176 1.35 -5.66 -3.80
C LEU A 176 0.03 -6.12 -4.42
N LYS A 177 0.04 -7.22 -5.19
CA LYS A 177 -1.17 -7.79 -5.79
C LYS A 177 -2.21 -8.14 -4.71
N SER A 178 -1.80 -8.84 -3.66
CA SER A 178 -2.71 -9.22 -2.57
C SER A 178 -3.26 -8.01 -1.80
N LEU A 179 -2.47 -6.95 -1.60
CA LEU A 179 -2.94 -5.74 -0.93
C LEU A 179 -3.93 -4.93 -1.78
N GLU A 180 -3.72 -4.81 -3.08
CA GLU A 180 -4.68 -4.13 -3.97
C GLU A 180 -6.01 -4.90 -4.05
N GLU A 181 -5.96 -6.24 -4.10
CA GLU A 181 -7.17 -7.07 -4.01
C GLU A 181 -7.90 -6.88 -2.66
N ALA A 182 -7.16 -6.87 -1.54
CA ALA A 182 -7.71 -6.65 -0.20
C ALA A 182 -8.39 -5.27 -0.09
N LYS A 183 -7.74 -4.23 -0.61
CA LYS A 183 -8.28 -2.87 -0.68
C LYS A 183 -9.57 -2.80 -1.49
N GLY A 184 -9.68 -3.56 -2.58
CA GLY A 184 -10.90 -3.69 -3.37
C GLY A 184 -12.07 -4.23 -2.54
N HIS A 185 -11.86 -5.34 -1.83
CA HIS A 185 -12.87 -5.92 -0.95
C HIS A 185 -13.27 -4.98 0.19
N LEU A 186 -12.30 -4.32 0.84
CA LEU A 186 -12.58 -3.38 1.92
C LEU A 186 -13.34 -2.13 1.43
N ARG A 187 -13.09 -1.65 0.21
CA ARG A 187 -13.86 -0.53 -0.38
C ARG A 187 -15.31 -0.93 -0.61
N GLN A 188 -15.54 -2.11 -1.17
CA GLN A 188 -16.90 -2.64 -1.36
C GLN A 188 -17.60 -2.82 0.00
N ALA A 189 -16.90 -3.39 1.00
CA ALA A 189 -17.44 -3.55 2.35
C ALA A 189 -17.80 -2.20 2.97
N LEU A 190 -16.95 -1.18 2.80
CA LEU A 190 -17.19 0.17 3.32
C LEU A 190 -18.41 0.83 2.68
N GLU A 191 -18.62 0.66 1.38
CA GLU A 191 -19.77 1.21 0.66
C GLU A 191 -21.08 0.59 1.16
N THR A 192 -21.13 -0.75 1.27
CA THR A 192 -22.28 -1.47 1.82
C THR A 192 -22.54 -1.10 3.28
N ALA A 193 -21.48 -1.02 4.10
CA ALA A 193 -21.59 -0.64 5.51
C ALA A 193 -22.12 0.79 5.69
N LYS A 194 -21.66 1.75 4.88
CA LYS A 194 -22.17 3.14 4.89
C LYS A 194 -23.64 3.22 4.52
N LYS A 195 -24.07 2.48 3.48
CA LYS A 195 -25.48 2.43 3.05
C LYS A 195 -26.40 2.00 4.19
N ARG A 196 -25.94 1.07 5.03
CA ARG A 196 -26.71 0.54 6.18
C ARG A 196 -26.36 1.17 7.53
N ARG A 197 -25.45 2.16 7.57
CA ARG A 197 -24.96 2.82 8.79
C ARG A 197 -24.49 1.82 9.86
N LEU A 198 -23.73 0.81 9.45
CA LEU A 198 -23.20 -0.20 10.37
C LEU A 198 -22.12 0.39 11.27
N GLU A 199 -21.98 -0.16 12.48
CA GLU A 199 -20.97 0.29 13.45
C GLU A 199 -19.52 0.03 12.97
N VAL A 200 -19.32 -1.03 12.18
CA VAL A 200 -18.00 -1.49 11.68
C VAL A 200 -17.31 -0.53 10.68
N ILE A 201 -17.90 0.63 10.40
CA ILE A 201 -17.42 1.57 9.38
C ILE A 201 -16.02 2.08 9.71
N ASP A 202 -15.73 2.38 10.97
CA ASP A 202 -14.47 2.98 11.37
C ASP A 202 -13.34 1.93 11.38
N GLU A 203 -13.60 0.69 11.81
CA GLU A 203 -12.65 -0.41 11.71
C GLU A 203 -12.28 -0.72 10.25
N ILE A 204 -13.25 -0.66 9.33
CA ILE A 204 -12.96 -0.82 7.90
C ILE A 204 -12.08 0.32 7.37
N LYS A 205 -12.33 1.57 7.80
CA LYS A 205 -11.49 2.72 7.40
C LYS A 205 -10.07 2.59 7.91
N ASP A 206 -9.91 2.20 9.16
CA ASP A 206 -8.60 2.01 9.79
C ASP A 206 -7.83 0.91 9.07
N THR A 207 -8.48 -0.23 8.81
CA THR A 207 -7.90 -1.33 8.04
C THR A 207 -7.51 -0.88 6.62
N LEU A 208 -8.35 -0.08 5.95
CA LEU A 208 -8.03 0.51 4.65
C LEU A 208 -6.81 1.43 4.71
N SER A 209 -6.66 2.21 5.78
CA SER A 209 -5.48 3.05 6.00
C SER A 209 -4.23 2.20 6.13
N THR A 210 -4.26 1.15 6.95
CA THR A 210 -3.15 0.19 7.11
C THR A 210 -2.80 -0.50 5.79
N VAL A 211 -3.80 -0.93 5.00
CA VAL A 211 -3.57 -1.54 3.68
C VAL A 211 -2.93 -0.55 2.71
N LYS A 212 -3.38 0.71 2.68
CA LYS A 212 -2.75 1.76 1.85
C LYS A 212 -1.29 1.97 2.24
N GLN A 213 -0.99 2.03 3.53
CA GLN A 213 0.40 2.14 4.00
C GLN A 213 1.22 0.91 3.62
N GLY A 214 0.64 -0.30 3.74
CA GLY A 214 1.26 -1.53 3.30
C GLY A 214 1.60 -1.52 1.80
N ILE A 215 0.73 -0.96 0.96
CA ILE A 215 0.98 -0.80 -0.49
C ILE A 215 2.17 0.12 -0.72
N VAL A 216 2.22 1.27 -0.05
CA VAL A 216 3.35 2.21 -0.13
C VAL A 216 4.64 1.52 0.28
N ASN A 217 4.65 0.81 1.40
CA ASN A 217 5.83 0.08 1.90
C ASN A 217 6.30 -1.00 0.91
N ALA A 218 5.36 -1.74 0.30
CA ALA A 218 5.67 -2.76 -0.72
C ALA A 218 6.24 -2.15 -2.01
N LEU A 219 5.74 -0.98 -2.43
CA LEU A 219 6.28 -0.25 -3.57
C LEU A 219 7.70 0.25 -3.31
N ILE A 220 7.96 0.82 -2.13
CA ILE A 220 9.29 1.29 -1.72
C ILE A 220 10.27 0.11 -1.72
N ALA A 221 10.00 -0.92 -0.90
CA ALA A 221 10.91 -2.06 -0.75
C ALA A 221 11.09 -2.84 -2.08
N GLY A 222 10.04 -2.94 -2.89
CA GLY A 222 10.09 -3.51 -4.23
C GLY A 222 10.99 -2.72 -5.17
N THR A 223 10.91 -1.39 -5.14
CA THR A 223 11.72 -0.50 -5.97
C THR A 223 13.19 -0.52 -5.52
N GLU A 224 13.46 -0.45 -4.22
CA GLU A 224 14.81 -0.58 -3.65
C GLU A 224 15.48 -1.89 -4.10
N LYS A 225 14.77 -3.02 -3.99
CA LYS A 225 15.26 -4.32 -4.46
C LYS A 225 15.57 -4.30 -5.95
N ARG A 226 14.68 -3.75 -6.78
CA ARG A 226 14.89 -3.65 -8.23
C ARG A 226 16.10 -2.77 -8.58
N ILE A 227 16.35 -1.70 -7.84
CA ILE A 227 17.54 -0.85 -7.99
C ILE A 227 18.80 -1.64 -7.61
N ALA A 228 18.78 -2.33 -6.47
CA ALA A 228 19.92 -3.13 -6.00
C ALA A 228 20.28 -4.27 -6.98
N ASP A 229 19.27 -5.02 -7.44
CA ASP A 229 19.43 -6.17 -8.34
C ASP A 229 19.79 -5.74 -9.78
N ALA A 230 19.61 -4.47 -10.13
CA ALA A 230 19.96 -3.96 -11.45
C ALA A 230 21.47 -3.91 -11.64
N ASN A 231 21.94 -4.60 -12.68
CA ASN A 231 23.35 -4.74 -13.06
C ASN A 231 23.71 -3.99 -14.35
N ILE A 232 22.74 -3.29 -14.96
CA ILE A 232 22.93 -2.55 -16.21
C ILE A 232 22.25 -1.19 -16.07
N LYS A 233 22.94 -0.13 -16.49
CA LYS A 233 22.46 1.26 -16.47
C LYS A 233 21.05 1.43 -17.02
N GLY A 234 20.76 0.87 -18.21
CA GLY A 234 19.45 1.00 -18.86
C GLY A 234 18.28 0.44 -18.04
N LYS A 235 18.52 -0.59 -17.21
CA LYS A 235 17.48 -1.10 -16.29
C LYS A 235 17.17 -0.09 -15.19
N VAL A 236 18.21 0.54 -14.62
CA VAL A 236 18.05 1.57 -13.58
C VAL A 236 17.42 2.83 -14.15
N GLU A 237 17.77 3.25 -15.36
CA GLU A 237 17.13 4.40 -16.03
C GLU A 237 15.63 4.19 -16.26
N LYS A 238 15.23 2.95 -16.57
CA LYS A 238 13.80 2.61 -16.66
C LYS A 238 13.11 2.78 -15.31
N ILE A 239 13.72 2.28 -14.22
CA ILE A 239 13.21 2.45 -12.86
C ILE A 239 13.12 3.93 -12.49
N LEU A 240 14.14 4.73 -12.83
CA LEU A 240 14.19 6.16 -12.56
C LEU A 240 13.01 6.93 -13.20
N LYS A 241 12.56 6.50 -14.40
CA LYS A 241 11.37 7.05 -15.07
C LYS A 241 10.04 6.54 -14.47
N GLU A 242 10.06 5.42 -13.76
CA GLU A 242 8.88 4.83 -13.11
C GLU A 242 8.61 5.47 -11.75
N ILE A 243 9.65 5.82 -10.96
CA ILE A 243 9.51 6.33 -9.59
C ILE A 243 8.52 7.51 -9.47
N PRO A 244 8.57 8.56 -10.32
CA PRO A 244 7.63 9.70 -10.22
C PRO A 244 6.17 9.33 -10.49
N LYS A 245 5.92 8.17 -11.12
CA LYS A 245 4.56 7.67 -11.40
C LYS A 245 4.00 6.88 -10.22
N LEU A 246 4.83 6.51 -9.26
CA LEU A 246 4.41 5.85 -8.03
C LEU A 246 3.85 6.93 -7.10
N SER A 247 2.62 6.76 -6.63
CA SER A 247 1.99 7.66 -5.66
C SER A 247 2.61 7.49 -4.25
N LEU A 248 3.86 7.89 -4.10
CA LEU A 248 4.66 7.78 -2.87
C LEU A 248 4.71 9.11 -2.10
N PRO A 249 4.98 9.08 -0.78
CA PRO A 249 5.36 10.28 -0.03
C PRO A 249 6.57 10.96 -0.70
N GLN A 250 6.59 12.30 -0.69
CA GLN A 250 7.61 13.09 -1.39
C GLN A 250 9.03 12.69 -0.98
N GLU A 251 9.30 12.62 0.33
CA GLU A 251 10.62 12.27 0.87
C GLU A 251 11.10 10.88 0.40
N GLU A 252 10.21 9.88 0.37
CA GLU A 252 10.55 8.53 -0.08
C GLU A 252 10.74 8.46 -1.60
N GLY A 253 9.95 9.23 -2.35
CA GLY A 253 10.14 9.37 -3.80
C GLY A 253 11.50 9.98 -4.14
N GLU A 254 11.89 11.05 -3.47
CA GLU A 254 13.19 11.71 -3.63
C GLU A 254 14.35 10.79 -3.22
N ARG A 255 14.20 10.07 -2.10
CA ARG A 255 15.17 9.06 -1.64
C ARG A 255 15.37 7.93 -2.66
N LEU A 256 14.30 7.39 -3.24
CA LEU A 256 14.39 6.37 -4.28
C LEU A 256 15.04 6.89 -5.57
N LEU A 257 14.74 8.14 -5.96
CA LEU A 257 15.39 8.79 -7.10
C LEU A 257 16.90 8.92 -6.85
N TRP A 258 17.30 9.35 -5.64
CA TRP A 258 18.70 9.43 -5.24
C TRP A 258 19.38 8.06 -5.29
N LEU A 259 18.75 7.01 -4.75
CA LEU A 259 19.28 5.64 -4.81
C LEU A 259 19.46 5.14 -6.25
N ALA A 260 18.50 5.41 -7.14
CA ALA A 260 18.58 5.03 -8.54
C ALA A 260 19.73 5.78 -9.25
N LYS A 261 19.86 7.09 -9.03
CA LYS A 261 20.98 7.92 -9.55
C LYS A 261 22.34 7.39 -9.06
N LYS A 262 22.47 7.14 -7.75
CA LYS A 262 23.68 6.55 -7.15
C LYS A 262 24.02 5.20 -7.77
N ARG A 263 23.03 4.34 -8.01
CA ARG A 263 23.25 3.03 -8.63
C ARG A 263 23.73 3.14 -10.08
N ILE A 264 23.21 4.08 -10.88
CA ILE A 264 23.71 4.32 -12.25
C ILE A 264 25.21 4.62 -12.23
N VAL A 265 25.62 5.58 -11.39
CA VAL A 265 27.03 5.97 -11.27
C VAL A 265 27.89 4.81 -10.77
N THR A 266 27.37 4.03 -9.82
CA THR A 266 28.06 2.85 -9.29
C THR A 266 28.31 1.80 -10.38
N ILE A 267 27.33 1.51 -11.25
CA ILE A 267 27.48 0.57 -12.37
C ILE A 267 28.53 1.06 -13.36
N GLU A 268 28.55 2.37 -13.68
CA GLU A 268 29.55 2.95 -14.58
C GLU A 268 30.96 2.87 -13.98
N LEU A 269 31.08 3.11 -12.67
CA LEU A 269 32.33 2.96 -11.93
C LEU A 269 32.81 1.51 -11.92
N GLU A 270 31.93 0.53 -11.65
CA GLU A 270 32.25 -0.90 -11.72
C GLU A 270 32.73 -1.31 -13.11
N ARG A 271 32.08 -0.80 -14.17
CA ARG A 271 32.49 -1.02 -15.54
C ARG A 271 33.86 -0.41 -15.84
N GLY A 272 34.13 0.81 -15.37
CA GLY A 272 35.44 1.44 -15.52
C GLY A 272 36.55 0.65 -14.83
N LYS A 273 36.32 0.13 -13.61
CA LYS A 273 37.27 -0.76 -12.93
C LYS A 273 37.60 -2.02 -13.74
N ALA A 274 36.59 -2.62 -14.36
CA ALA A 274 36.79 -3.80 -15.21
C ALA A 274 37.64 -3.47 -16.45
N LEU A 275 37.43 -2.29 -17.06
CA LEU A 275 38.23 -1.84 -18.20
C LEU A 275 39.67 -1.50 -17.79
N ILE A 276 39.89 -0.91 -16.60
CA ILE A 276 41.23 -0.69 -16.05
C ILE A 276 41.96 -2.03 -15.87
N SER A 277 41.30 -3.02 -15.26
CA SER A 277 41.90 -4.35 -15.09
C SER A 277 42.24 -5.01 -16.44
N LYS A 278 41.40 -4.79 -17.46
CA LYS A 278 41.69 -5.25 -18.83
C LYS A 278 42.92 -4.53 -19.41
N ALA A 279 43.02 -3.21 -19.23
CA ALA A 279 44.15 -2.43 -19.69
C ALA A 279 45.46 -2.88 -19.02
N GLU A 280 45.45 -3.10 -17.70
CA GLU A 280 46.59 -3.62 -16.95
C GLU A 280 47.07 -4.97 -17.48
N LYS A 281 46.14 -5.86 -17.87
CA LYS A 281 46.47 -7.15 -18.49
C LYS A 281 47.18 -6.96 -19.83
N LEU A 282 46.68 -6.06 -20.68
CA LEU A 282 47.31 -5.74 -21.97
C LEU A 282 48.72 -5.17 -21.80
N VAL A 283 48.95 -4.35 -20.76
CA VAL A 283 50.30 -3.87 -20.43
C VAL A 283 51.23 -5.03 -20.07
N LYS A 284 50.76 -6.01 -19.29
CA LYS A 284 51.56 -7.21 -18.96
C LYS A 284 51.88 -8.04 -20.21
N GLU A 285 50.96 -8.08 -21.17
CA GLU A 285 51.14 -8.72 -22.48
C GLU A 285 51.99 -7.88 -23.46
N LYS A 286 52.45 -6.69 -23.05
CA LYS A 286 53.22 -5.71 -23.84
C LYS A 286 52.47 -5.11 -25.03
N ASP A 287 51.15 -5.24 -25.07
CA ASP A 287 50.31 -4.54 -26.05
C ASP A 287 49.95 -3.13 -25.54
N TYR A 288 50.94 -2.24 -25.62
CA TYR A 288 50.82 -0.89 -25.07
C TYR A 288 49.81 -0.01 -25.83
N VAL A 289 49.64 -0.23 -27.14
CA VAL A 289 48.70 0.55 -27.96
C VAL A 289 47.27 0.18 -27.60
N ALA A 290 46.96 -1.12 -27.46
CA ALA A 290 45.64 -1.55 -27.01
C ALA A 290 45.37 -1.09 -25.57
N ALA A 291 46.35 -1.21 -24.66
CA ALA A 291 46.21 -0.74 -23.28
C ALA A 291 45.91 0.77 -23.21
N LEU A 292 46.63 1.58 -23.98
CA LEU A 292 46.45 3.02 -24.04
C LEU A 292 45.05 3.42 -24.57
N ASN A 293 44.55 2.71 -25.58
CA ASN A 293 43.17 2.89 -26.07
C ASN A 293 42.13 2.54 -25.00
N GLU A 294 42.33 1.46 -24.24
CA GLU A 294 41.43 1.06 -23.15
C GLU A 294 41.45 2.08 -21.98
N TYR A 295 42.61 2.61 -21.59
CA TYR A 295 42.67 3.68 -20.58
C TYR A 295 41.98 4.96 -21.03
N ARG A 296 42.17 5.38 -22.30
CA ARG A 296 41.47 6.56 -22.87
C ARG A 296 39.96 6.36 -22.85
N ARG A 297 39.50 5.21 -23.35
CA ARG A 297 38.07 4.84 -23.32
C ARG A 297 37.50 4.84 -21.91
N THR A 298 38.27 4.33 -20.94
CA THR A 298 37.85 4.29 -19.54
C THR A 298 37.75 5.68 -18.94
N LYS A 299 38.74 6.55 -19.22
CA LYS A 299 38.73 7.95 -18.81
C LYS A 299 37.48 8.68 -19.33
N ASP A 300 37.14 8.50 -20.60
CA ASP A 300 35.95 9.14 -21.19
C ASP A 300 34.65 8.64 -20.52
N LEU A 301 34.53 7.33 -20.34
CA LEU A 301 33.39 6.71 -19.63
C LEU A 301 33.24 7.26 -18.20
N LEU A 302 34.32 7.28 -17.43
CA LEU A 302 34.31 7.75 -16.06
C LEU A 302 34.10 9.27 -15.98
N GLY A 303 34.61 10.02 -16.96
CA GLY A 303 34.37 11.46 -17.08
C GLY A 303 32.90 11.81 -17.31
N GLU A 304 32.18 11.03 -18.12
CA GLU A 304 30.73 11.16 -18.22
C GLU A 304 30.00 10.82 -16.91
N ALA A 305 30.44 9.76 -16.23
CA ALA A 305 29.87 9.37 -14.94
C ALA A 305 30.13 10.45 -13.87
N LEU A 306 31.28 11.13 -13.92
CA LEU A 306 31.64 12.22 -13.01
C LEU A 306 30.72 13.42 -13.21
N LYS A 307 30.43 13.81 -14.46
CA LYS A 307 29.46 14.87 -14.75
C LYS A 307 28.11 14.56 -14.11
N ARG A 308 27.60 13.33 -14.29
CA ARG A 308 26.34 12.89 -13.66
C ARG A 308 26.41 12.92 -12.14
N ALA A 309 27.53 12.49 -11.56
CA ALA A 309 27.72 12.51 -10.11
C ALA A 309 27.70 13.93 -9.53
N VAL A 310 28.27 14.91 -10.25
CA VAL A 310 28.22 16.33 -9.88
C VAL A 310 26.79 16.86 -10.02
N ASP A 311 26.15 16.64 -11.17
CA ASP A 311 24.77 17.08 -11.44
C ASP A 311 23.76 16.49 -10.44
N TRP A 312 24.07 15.34 -9.85
CA TRP A 312 23.23 14.65 -8.88
C TRP A 312 23.72 14.77 -7.43
N GLU A 313 24.72 15.61 -7.17
CA GLU A 313 25.27 15.89 -5.83
C GLU A 313 25.75 14.64 -5.07
N LEU A 314 26.29 13.66 -5.80
CA LEU A 314 26.80 12.40 -5.25
C LEU A 314 28.27 12.55 -4.83
N LEU A 315 28.51 13.19 -3.68
CA LEU A 315 29.87 13.55 -3.21
C LEU A 315 30.82 12.35 -3.06
N GLU A 316 30.36 11.23 -2.49
CA GLU A 316 31.20 10.04 -2.35
C GLU A 316 31.56 9.42 -3.70
N GLU A 317 30.58 9.30 -4.61
CA GLU A 317 30.79 8.71 -5.93
C GLU A 317 31.69 9.59 -6.79
N LYS A 318 31.53 10.92 -6.69
CA LYS A 318 32.41 11.91 -7.31
C LYS A 318 33.87 11.68 -6.91
N GLN A 319 34.17 11.62 -5.60
CA GLN A 319 35.54 11.41 -5.12
C GLN A 319 36.16 10.11 -5.63
N LYS A 320 35.37 9.03 -5.68
CA LYS A 320 35.81 7.75 -6.24
C LYS A 320 36.15 7.90 -7.73
N LEU A 321 35.27 8.56 -8.49
CA LEU A 321 35.46 8.78 -9.93
C LEU A 321 36.70 9.63 -10.24
N ASP A 322 36.89 10.73 -9.51
CA ASP A 322 38.07 11.59 -9.63
C ASP A 322 39.36 10.77 -9.50
N TRP A 323 39.44 9.93 -8.45
CA TRP A 323 40.61 9.05 -8.23
C TRP A 323 40.88 8.09 -9.40
N PHE A 324 39.84 7.43 -9.93
CA PHE A 324 40.01 6.51 -11.06
C PHE A 324 40.32 7.23 -12.38
N ILE A 325 39.84 8.45 -12.56
CA ILE A 325 40.17 9.28 -13.73
C ILE A 325 41.64 9.69 -13.67
N ASP A 326 42.12 10.15 -12.51
CA ASP A 326 43.52 10.53 -12.31
C ASP A 326 44.45 9.32 -12.54
N LEU A 327 44.08 8.15 -12.01
CA LEU A 327 44.78 6.89 -12.30
C LEU A 327 44.87 6.59 -13.80
N CYS A 328 43.79 6.80 -14.56
CA CYS A 328 43.82 6.63 -16.01
C CYS A 328 44.76 7.64 -16.67
N VAL A 329 44.74 8.90 -16.23
CA VAL A 329 45.59 9.97 -16.78
C VAL A 329 47.08 9.67 -16.54
N GLU A 330 47.45 9.22 -15.35
CA GLU A 330 48.83 8.85 -15.01
C GLU A 330 49.33 7.66 -15.85
N ASN A 331 48.51 6.62 -15.99
CA ASN A 331 48.84 5.45 -16.80
C ASN A 331 48.95 5.78 -18.30
N ILE A 332 48.08 6.64 -18.84
CA ILE A 332 48.19 7.13 -20.23
C ILE A 332 49.53 7.84 -20.42
N ARG A 333 49.88 8.80 -19.55
CA ARG A 333 51.17 9.54 -19.64
C ARG A 333 52.38 8.62 -19.53
N SER A 334 52.29 7.56 -18.72
CA SER A 334 53.35 6.57 -18.56
C SER A 334 53.53 5.73 -19.82
N LEU A 335 52.43 5.24 -20.41
CA LEU A 335 52.45 4.44 -21.63
C LEU A 335 52.84 5.26 -22.86
N GLU A 336 52.42 6.52 -22.96
CA GLU A 336 52.84 7.42 -24.05
C GLU A 336 54.36 7.60 -24.06
N ARG A 337 54.99 7.77 -22.89
CA ARG A 337 56.45 7.79 -22.75
C ARG A 337 57.09 6.45 -23.12
N ALA A 338 56.48 5.33 -22.72
CA ALA A 338 56.96 3.99 -23.05
C ALA A 338 57.04 3.74 -24.57
N VAL A 339 56.00 4.16 -25.28
CA VAL A 339 55.88 3.99 -26.74
C VAL A 339 56.89 4.88 -27.46
N ILE A 340 57.18 6.08 -26.94
CA ILE A 340 58.16 7.00 -27.52
C ILE A 340 59.61 6.56 -27.26
N GLU A 341 59.92 6.03 -26.07
CA GLU A 341 61.31 5.76 -25.64
C GLU A 341 61.82 4.33 -25.90
N ALA A 342 61.02 3.43 -26.50
CA ALA A 342 61.39 2.03 -26.77
C ALA A 342 61.96 1.25 -25.55
N LYS A 343 61.66 1.69 -24.33
CA LYS A 343 62.05 1.02 -23.08
C LYS A 343 60.83 0.36 -22.42
N PRO A 344 60.99 -0.83 -21.82
CA PRO A 344 59.91 -1.51 -21.13
C PRO A 344 59.48 -0.69 -19.89
N VAL A 345 58.28 -0.13 -19.94
CA VAL A 345 57.66 0.54 -18.80
C VAL A 345 56.93 -0.51 -17.97
N LYS A 346 57.27 -0.59 -16.69
CA LYS A 346 56.50 -1.41 -15.75
C LYS A 346 55.15 -0.74 -15.56
N PRO A 347 54.02 -1.44 -15.76
CA PRO A 347 52.74 -0.92 -15.30
C PRO A 347 52.90 -0.51 -13.84
N GLN A 348 52.29 0.59 -13.42
CA GLN A 348 52.04 0.77 -12.00
C GLN A 348 51.16 -0.40 -11.58
N GLU A 349 51.79 -1.45 -11.02
CA GLU A 349 51.06 -2.47 -10.31
C GLU A 349 50.33 -1.79 -9.16
N ILE A 350 49.15 -2.30 -8.82
CA ILE A 350 48.57 -2.06 -7.51
C ILE A 350 49.54 -2.67 -6.50
N VAL A 351 50.56 -1.92 -6.10
CA VAL A 351 51.10 -2.08 -4.77
C VAL A 351 50.00 -1.51 -3.90
N VAL A 352 49.34 -2.38 -3.14
CA VAL A 352 48.64 -1.94 -1.94
C VAL A 352 49.72 -1.46 -0.95
N THR A 353 50.42 -0.38 -1.27
CA THR A 353 50.86 0.55 -0.25
C THR A 353 49.61 1.33 0.09
N ARG A 354 48.77 0.69 0.92
CA ARG A 354 47.95 1.45 1.86
C ARG A 354 48.88 2.51 2.43
N PRO A 355 48.48 3.79 2.48
CA PRO A 355 49.08 4.71 3.42
C PRO A 355 49.03 3.98 4.78
N ARG A 356 50.19 3.49 5.25
CA ARG A 356 50.25 2.83 6.54
C ARG A 356 49.84 3.89 7.55
N GLY A 357 48.65 3.74 8.11
CA GLY A 357 48.17 4.52 9.25
C GLY A 357 46.77 5.14 9.13
N LEU A 358 46.03 5.07 8.02
CA LEU A 358 44.81 5.91 7.89
C LEU A 358 43.50 5.26 7.40
N GLU A 359 43.49 4.06 6.81
CA GLU A 359 42.31 3.63 6.02
C GLU A 359 41.31 2.69 6.70
N THR A 360 41.69 1.93 7.72
CA THR A 360 40.72 1.03 8.38
C THR A 360 39.85 1.74 9.42
N TRP A 361 40.19 2.96 9.80
CA TRP A 361 39.57 3.63 10.94
C TRP A 361 38.84 4.93 10.62
N ARG A 362 39.22 5.64 9.56
CA ARG A 362 38.48 6.83 9.08
C ARG A 362 37.12 6.49 8.47
N ARG A 363 36.98 5.33 7.81
CA ARG A 363 35.83 5.07 6.94
C ARG A 363 34.54 4.74 7.69
N GLU A 364 34.62 4.14 8.88
CA GLU A 364 33.44 3.82 9.71
C GLU A 364 33.07 4.98 10.67
N ALA A 365 34.07 5.75 11.12
CA ALA A 365 33.86 6.93 11.95
C ALA A 365 33.48 8.20 11.15
N SER A 366 33.90 8.34 9.89
CA SER A 366 33.40 9.43 9.00
C SER A 366 31.91 9.30 8.69
N ILE A 367 31.41 8.07 8.45
CA ILE A 367 29.96 7.81 8.28
C ILE A 367 29.19 8.14 9.56
N SER A 368 29.82 7.92 10.71
CA SER A 368 29.26 8.23 12.02
C SER A 368 29.27 9.74 12.32
N LEU A 369 30.33 10.46 11.94
CA LEU A 369 30.40 11.92 12.07
C LEU A 369 29.39 12.64 11.17
N GLU A 370 29.19 12.17 9.94
CA GLU A 370 28.23 12.76 9.00
C GLU A 370 26.79 12.72 9.54
N LYS A 371 26.39 11.62 10.20
CA LYS A 371 25.09 11.51 10.89
C LYS A 371 24.93 12.46 12.07
N LEU A 372 26.03 12.91 12.67
CA LEU A 372 26.04 13.89 13.75
C LEU A 372 26.06 15.34 13.25
N GLY A 373 26.18 15.57 11.93
CA GLY A 373 26.33 16.88 11.31
C GLY A 373 25.16 17.86 11.57
N SER A 374 23.98 17.34 11.93
CA SER A 374 22.84 18.18 12.36
C SER A 374 23.01 18.77 13.77
N ARG A 375 23.83 18.14 14.62
CA ARG A 375 24.05 18.54 16.03
C ARG A 375 25.41 19.18 16.28
N TYR A 376 26.42 18.79 15.51
CA TYR A 376 27.80 19.22 15.70
C TYR A 376 28.45 19.59 14.37
N ALA A 377 28.96 20.81 14.27
CA ALA A 377 29.84 21.23 13.19
C ALA A 377 31.29 20.83 13.54
N VAL A 378 31.90 19.95 12.78
CA VAL A 378 33.24 19.42 13.09
C VAL A 378 34.31 20.41 12.61
N HIS A 379 35.23 20.78 13.49
CA HIS A 379 36.28 21.77 13.23
C HIS A 379 37.64 21.12 12.99
N GLU A 380 38.04 20.18 13.85
CA GLU A 380 39.41 19.66 13.84
C GLU A 380 39.45 18.22 14.35
N PHE A 381 40.33 17.39 13.79
CA PHE A 381 40.62 16.06 14.34
C PHE A 381 41.71 16.18 15.42
N LEU A 382 41.41 15.73 16.64
CA LEU A 382 42.29 15.90 17.80
C LEU A 382 43.21 14.70 18.06
N GLY A 383 42.74 13.50 17.72
CA GLY A 383 43.50 12.28 17.92
C GLY A 383 42.66 11.02 17.79
N GLU A 384 43.33 9.88 17.85
CA GLU A 384 42.74 8.58 17.60
C GLU A 384 43.35 7.53 18.52
N GLY A 385 42.48 6.72 19.13
CA GLY A 385 42.86 5.53 19.89
C GLY A 385 42.50 4.26 19.14
N GLY A 386 42.66 3.09 19.78
CA GLY A 386 42.35 1.80 19.15
C GLY A 386 40.90 1.68 18.66
N PHE A 387 39.94 2.17 19.45
CA PHE A 387 38.50 1.93 19.23
C PHE A 387 37.68 3.17 18.86
N ALA A 388 38.26 4.37 18.94
CA ALA A 388 37.54 5.62 18.73
C ALA A 388 38.43 6.74 18.17
N GLN A 389 37.79 7.72 17.53
CA GLN A 389 38.39 8.96 17.03
C GLN A 389 37.82 10.16 17.80
N VAL A 390 38.65 11.16 18.08
CA VAL A 390 38.25 12.35 18.85
C VAL A 390 38.37 13.58 17.97
N TYR A 391 37.30 14.38 17.96
CA TYR A 391 37.18 15.58 17.14
C TYR A 391 36.85 16.78 18.02
N LYS A 392 37.43 17.92 17.68
CA LYS A 392 36.93 19.22 18.11
C LYS A 392 35.73 19.57 17.26
N ALA A 393 34.61 19.86 17.88
CA ALA A 393 33.40 20.26 17.20
C ALA A 393 32.74 21.44 17.91
N LYS A 394 31.96 22.20 17.15
CA LYS A 394 31.09 23.26 17.66
C LYS A 394 29.67 22.72 17.72
N LYS A 395 29.06 22.76 18.91
CA LYS A 395 27.67 22.34 19.10
C LYS A 395 26.76 23.33 18.39
N CYS A 396 25.92 22.85 17.47
CA CYS A 396 25.10 23.74 16.63
C CYS A 396 24.05 24.53 17.42
N SER A 397 23.55 23.97 18.52
CA SER A 397 22.51 24.60 19.35
C SER A 397 23.02 25.70 20.28
N THR A 398 24.24 25.57 20.82
CA THR A 398 24.81 26.51 21.82
C THR A 398 25.99 27.30 21.30
N GLY A 399 26.63 26.84 20.22
CA GLY A 399 27.88 27.40 19.70
C GLY A 399 29.13 27.06 20.49
N GLU A 400 29.02 26.24 21.54
CA GLU A 400 30.13 25.85 22.41
C GLU A 400 31.09 24.87 21.70
N LEU A 401 32.39 24.99 22.00
CA LEU A 401 33.40 24.05 21.52
C LEU A 401 33.53 22.85 22.48
N VAL A 402 33.40 21.66 21.92
CA VAL A 402 33.43 20.39 22.64
C VAL A 402 34.36 19.40 21.96
N ALA A 403 34.79 18.37 22.69
CA ALA A 403 35.41 17.20 22.12
C ALA A 403 34.35 16.09 21.93
N ILE A 404 34.31 15.49 20.74
CA ILE A 404 33.41 14.40 20.40
C ILE A 404 34.24 13.16 20.10
N LYS A 405 34.08 12.12 20.93
CA LYS A 405 34.71 10.81 20.73
C LYS A 405 33.72 9.89 20.03
N VAL A 406 34.03 9.52 18.79
CA VAL A 406 33.19 8.67 17.93
C VAL A 406 33.83 7.29 17.78
N PHE A 407 33.04 6.25 18.02
CA PHE A 407 33.53 4.87 17.99
C PHE A 407 33.51 4.32 16.56
N LYS A 408 34.53 3.50 16.24
CA LYS A 408 34.83 3.12 14.87
C LYS A 408 34.00 1.95 14.33
N SER A 409 33.22 1.18 15.11
CA SER A 409 32.54 -0.03 14.59
C SER A 409 31.23 -0.38 15.32
N LEU A 410 30.38 -1.18 14.65
CA LEU A 410 29.16 -1.84 15.16
C LEU A 410 29.39 -3.35 15.43
N SER A 411 30.63 -3.80 15.65
CA SER A 411 30.87 -5.16 16.13
C SER A 411 30.34 -5.32 17.57
N GLU A 412 29.87 -6.53 17.91
CA GLU A 412 29.34 -6.83 19.26
C GLU A 412 30.37 -6.51 20.37
N ASP A 413 31.67 -6.72 20.10
CA ASP A 413 32.76 -6.39 21.01
C ASP A 413 32.94 -4.87 21.23
N ALA A 414 32.75 -4.07 20.17
CA ALA A 414 32.88 -2.61 20.24
C ALA A 414 31.70 -2.00 21.01
N GLU A 415 30.49 -2.52 20.83
CA GLU A 415 29.31 -2.11 21.58
C GLU A 415 29.43 -2.46 23.08
N ALA A 416 29.94 -3.65 23.39
CA ALA A 416 30.22 -4.07 24.77
C ALA A 416 31.32 -3.23 25.43
N SER A 417 32.32 -2.77 24.67
CA SER A 417 33.34 -1.85 25.17
C SER A 417 32.79 -0.44 25.40
N PHE A 418 31.94 0.06 24.50
CA PHE A 418 31.27 1.36 24.61
C PHE A 418 30.37 1.44 25.86
N LYS A 419 29.54 0.42 26.07
CA LYS A 419 28.67 0.35 27.26
C LYS A 419 29.47 0.31 28.56
N ARG A 420 30.56 -0.48 28.61
CA ARG A 420 31.46 -0.51 29.77
C ARG A 420 32.12 0.83 30.04
N GLU A 421 32.56 1.54 29.00
CA GLU A 421 33.20 2.85 29.14
C GLU A 421 32.20 3.90 29.66
N ILE A 422 30.98 3.94 29.14
CA ILE A 422 29.92 4.83 29.66
C ILE A 422 29.59 4.50 31.11
N GLU A 423 29.44 3.23 31.45
CA GLU A 423 29.05 2.83 32.81
C GLU A 423 30.14 3.12 33.83
N ALA A 424 31.41 2.90 33.47
CA ALA A 424 32.55 3.25 34.31
C ALA A 424 32.67 4.77 34.48
N TRP A 425 32.55 5.53 33.38
CA TRP A 425 32.74 6.98 33.39
C TRP A 425 31.57 7.73 34.04
N SER A 426 30.35 7.17 34.02
CA SER A 426 29.18 7.74 34.71
C SER A 426 29.29 7.75 36.23
N LYS A 427 30.26 7.01 36.80
CA LYS A 427 30.53 6.95 38.24
C LYS A 427 31.70 7.86 38.65
N LEU A 428 32.29 8.61 37.72
CA LEU A 428 33.45 9.47 37.93
C LEU A 428 33.04 10.94 37.87
N ASP A 429 33.30 11.68 38.95
CA ASP A 429 33.12 13.12 39.04
C ASP A 429 34.26 13.69 39.89
N HIS A 430 35.24 14.34 39.25
CA HIS A 430 36.45 14.86 39.88
C HIS A 430 37.09 15.94 39.02
N GLU A 431 37.71 16.96 39.62
CA GLU A 431 38.28 18.11 38.89
C GLU A 431 39.40 17.74 37.90
N ASN A 432 40.12 16.64 38.17
CA ASN A 432 41.20 16.14 37.29
C ASN A 432 40.73 15.06 36.29
N ILE A 433 39.44 14.77 36.21
CA ILE A 433 38.87 13.82 35.24
C ILE A 433 38.05 14.62 34.22
N VAL A 434 38.32 14.40 32.94
CA VAL A 434 37.58 15.06 31.84
C VAL A 434 36.09 14.78 31.99
N GLU A 435 35.30 15.84 32.00
CA GLU A 435 33.85 15.76 32.17
C GLU A 435 33.17 15.16 30.94
N ARG A 436 32.30 14.18 31.17
CA ARG A 436 31.41 13.59 30.16
C ARG A 436 30.06 14.33 30.18
N ARG A 437 29.63 14.87 29.04
CA ARG A 437 28.42 15.69 28.94
C ARG A 437 27.22 14.96 28.33
N ASP A 438 27.42 14.28 27.19
CA ASP A 438 26.34 13.61 26.45
C ASP A 438 26.86 12.35 25.74
N TRP A 439 25.97 11.50 25.23
CA TRP A 439 26.32 10.33 24.44
C TRP A 439 25.16 9.89 23.53
N GLY A 440 25.45 9.03 22.56
CA GLY A 440 24.40 8.37 21.76
C GLY A 440 24.90 7.09 21.13
N ILE A 441 23.99 6.31 20.54
CA ILE A 441 24.24 4.94 20.06
C ILE A 441 24.14 4.76 18.54
N SER A 442 23.57 5.71 17.81
CA SER A 442 23.43 5.62 16.35
C SER A 442 23.73 6.96 15.69
N PRO A 443 25.01 7.24 15.40
CA PRO A 443 26.17 6.40 15.66
C PRO A 443 26.64 6.48 17.12
N PRO A 444 27.44 5.51 17.62
CA PRO A 444 27.98 5.54 18.98
C PRO A 444 28.98 6.69 19.17
N PHE A 445 28.68 7.62 20.08
CA PHE A 445 29.56 8.75 20.42
C PHE A 445 29.46 9.17 21.88
N ILE A 446 30.47 9.91 22.35
CA ILE A 446 30.51 10.59 23.65
C ILE A 446 30.91 12.06 23.45
N GLU A 447 30.13 12.99 23.97
CA GLU A 447 30.47 14.41 24.11
C GLU A 447 31.21 14.64 25.44
N MET A 448 32.32 15.35 25.37
CA MET A 448 33.17 15.65 26.53
C MET A 448 33.73 17.07 26.49
N GLU A 449 34.21 17.54 27.64
CA GLU A 449 34.96 18.78 27.75
C GLU A 449 36.17 18.79 26.80
N LEU A 450 36.39 19.94 26.15
CA LEU A 450 37.56 20.14 25.29
C LEU A 450 38.78 20.57 26.13
N ALA A 451 39.65 19.62 26.45
CA ALA A 451 40.92 19.92 27.12
C ALA A 451 41.93 20.65 26.21
N ASN A 452 42.79 21.48 26.82
CA ASN A 452 43.74 22.34 26.10
C ASN A 452 44.83 21.58 25.33
N SER A 453 45.38 20.49 25.88
CA SER A 453 46.42 19.66 25.23
C SER A 453 46.63 18.34 25.98
N SER A 454 47.41 17.42 25.41
CA SER A 454 47.83 16.18 26.07
C SER A 454 49.26 16.27 26.60
N LEU A 455 49.55 15.58 27.71
CA LEU A 455 50.91 15.50 28.28
C LEU A 455 51.94 14.96 27.27
N ALA A 456 51.51 14.13 26.31
CA ALA A 456 52.35 13.59 25.26
C ALA A 456 52.94 14.66 24.32
N LYS A 457 52.24 15.79 24.12
CA LYS A 457 52.67 16.88 23.24
C LYS A 457 53.67 17.84 23.90
N LEU A 458 53.93 17.69 25.19
CA LEU A 458 54.88 18.57 25.89
C LEU A 458 56.32 18.20 25.53
N LYS A 459 57.16 19.21 25.27
CA LYS A 459 58.60 19.02 25.03
C LYS A 459 59.26 18.47 26.30
N LYS A 460 59.91 17.32 26.18
CA LYS A 460 60.61 16.62 27.27
C LYS A 460 62.13 16.88 27.20
N PRO A 461 62.85 16.86 28.34
CA PRO A 461 62.35 16.67 29.71
C PRO A 461 61.61 17.90 30.25
N LEU A 462 60.66 17.67 31.18
CA LEU A 462 59.88 18.73 31.83
C LEU A 462 60.60 19.28 33.08
N PRO A 463 60.46 20.59 33.39
CA PRO A 463 60.96 21.14 34.65
C PRO A 463 60.35 20.43 35.86
N LEU A 464 61.15 20.14 36.90
CA LEU A 464 60.75 19.37 38.08
C LEU A 464 59.45 19.89 38.73
N ARG A 465 59.29 21.21 38.84
CA ARG A 465 58.06 21.85 39.37
C ARG A 465 56.81 21.47 38.57
N LYS A 466 56.88 21.38 37.24
CA LYS A 466 55.75 20.95 36.40
C LYS A 466 55.48 19.46 36.54
N VAL A 467 56.52 18.65 36.74
CA VAL A 467 56.38 17.22 36.99
C VAL A 467 55.66 16.98 38.32
N CYS A 468 56.07 17.68 39.40
CA CYS A 468 55.40 17.56 40.70
C CYS A 468 53.93 17.98 40.60
N ARG A 469 53.65 19.12 39.96
CA ARG A 469 52.28 19.58 39.76
C ARG A 469 51.42 18.62 38.94
N TYR A 470 51.94 17.93 37.93
CA TYR A 470 51.12 16.98 37.15
C TYR A 470 51.04 15.59 37.76
N GLY A 471 51.94 15.26 38.68
CA GLY A 471 52.03 13.93 39.30
C GLY A 471 51.35 13.84 40.66
N PHE A 472 51.16 14.96 41.36
CA PHE A 472 50.70 14.98 42.76
C PHE A 472 49.60 16.01 43.07
N GLU A 473 49.34 16.95 42.16
CA GLU A 473 48.25 17.94 42.23
C GLU A 473 47.30 17.69 41.04
#